data_AF-A0A970N405-F1
#
_entry.id   AF-A0A970N405-F1
#
_cell.length_a   1.000
_cell.length_b   1.000
_cell.length_c   1.000
_cell.angle_alpha   90.00
_cell.angle_beta   90.00
_cell.angle_gamma   90.00
#
_symmetry.space_group_name_H-M   'P 1'
#
loop_
_entity.id
_entity.type
_entity.pdbx_description
1 polymer ?
#
loop_
_entity_poly.entity_id
_entity_poly.type
_entity_poly.pdbx_seq_one_letter_code
_entity_poly.pdbx_strand_id
1 'polypeptide(L)'
;MIKKVLAFLSKVCLLGVILTVSSFGQFASAANNKWKQDQFVISTFQGVSDASRGFFVQVMSTLKEANLTHVETAFTSPSTSEQTCMIAEQVGLKVIVMNYEMFGGFQNVYVPAKTEQEIRASAEAAMQLYGKYKSLEGFYIWDEPYHTQFPLVRKVLDIFAEKFPDKLLFLGSQQSGSGGDIPYRLNPRPGTNEFSFTEYIDRWAQEVNPPLFVSNKAFFYDGVDKGLPLGQSEIWDNYGYLRNWALKKNVPMWYYVQLVGDPIQNQLGNNTIERVRMTVNSLLSYGVKGINYYTTYNTIVDYNGRKIGIFDDVKQLNAETLKVGNEMLKFKSQLVYHTGDVNNHYDNKITDSKIVRSATDELIIGEFKSEKNQDYLYITARTYDRAYEGRVNLKNNYRVDVFNKSTGKYELIGMNVGSINLNYAAGGGNLYRILPKNTDVKEEPTTSAKSTSPSSSKSSDGTTSNISATSQQITSGDSTAFSDPVSTDSVSSKTRSSENANEKPQSPGLLGWIIGGVTILLAGGCTGFLFFLRKKKVTRND
;
A
#
# COMPACT_ATOMS: atom_id res chain seq x y z
N MET A 1 43.60 63.71 -25.38
CA MET A 1 44.32 62.47 -25.04
C MET A 1 43.54 61.57 -24.05
N ILE A 2 42.20 61.52 -24.13
CA ILE A 2 41.34 60.73 -23.21
C ILE A 2 40.13 60.19 -24.00
N LYS A 3 40.37 59.48 -25.11
CA LYS A 3 39.32 58.74 -25.84
C LYS A 3 39.79 57.41 -26.45
N LYS A 4 41.00 56.93 -26.13
CA LYS A 4 41.54 55.65 -26.64
C LYS A 4 41.88 54.59 -25.57
N VAL A 5 41.55 54.83 -24.30
CA VAL A 5 41.80 53.85 -23.22
C VAL A 5 40.53 53.06 -22.82
N LEU A 6 39.32 53.51 -23.21
CA LEU A 6 38.08 52.80 -22.84
C LEU A 6 37.65 51.67 -23.81
N ALA A 7 38.34 51.47 -24.93
CA ALA A 7 37.95 50.44 -25.92
C ALA A 7 38.67 49.09 -25.75
N PHE A 8 39.58 48.96 -24.78
CA PHE A 8 40.37 47.73 -24.58
C PHE A 8 39.96 46.91 -23.34
N LEU A 9 39.08 47.44 -22.48
CA LEU A 9 38.60 46.75 -21.28
C LEU A 9 37.22 46.09 -21.42
N SER A 10 36.58 46.13 -22.60
CA SER A 10 35.29 45.47 -22.84
C SER A 10 35.39 44.11 -23.55
N LYS A 11 36.61 43.62 -23.84
CA LYS A 11 36.82 42.34 -24.56
C LYS A 11 37.62 41.27 -23.80
N VAL A 12 37.93 41.48 -22.51
CA VAL A 12 38.65 40.49 -21.69
C VAL A 12 37.82 39.97 -20.49
N CYS A 13 36.65 40.54 -20.20
CA CYS A 13 35.76 40.05 -19.12
C CYS A 13 34.53 39.25 -19.61
N LEU A 14 34.61 38.60 -20.77
CA LEU A 14 33.51 37.78 -21.31
C LEU A 14 33.90 36.30 -21.56
N LEU A 15 34.82 35.77 -20.76
CA LEU A 15 35.28 34.37 -20.88
C LEU A 15 35.59 33.70 -19.53
N GLY A 16 34.88 34.12 -18.48
CA GLY A 16 35.08 33.61 -17.12
C GLY A 16 33.81 33.63 -16.29
N VAL A 17 32.69 33.15 -16.86
CA VAL A 17 31.46 32.91 -16.10
C VAL A 17 31.09 31.44 -16.21
N ILE A 18 31.49 30.71 -15.17
CA ILE A 18 30.73 29.65 -14.51
C ILE A 18 30.31 28.47 -15.41
N LEU A 19 31.26 27.57 -15.62
CA LEU A 19 30.97 26.13 -15.61
C LEU A 19 31.36 25.59 -14.24
N THR A 20 30.64 26.02 -13.19
CA THR A 20 30.36 25.07 -12.11
C THR A 20 29.46 24.03 -12.74
N VAL A 21 30.06 23.00 -13.33
CA VAL A 21 29.43 21.70 -13.39
C VAL A 21 29.19 21.39 -11.92
N SER A 22 28.00 21.74 -11.43
CA SER A 22 27.45 21.10 -10.26
C SER A 22 27.57 19.63 -10.60
N SER A 23 28.55 18.98 -9.98
CA SER A 23 28.55 17.55 -9.76
C SER A 23 27.23 17.31 -9.04
N PHE A 24 26.17 17.13 -9.82
CA PHE A 24 25.00 16.41 -9.39
C PHE A 24 25.58 15.09 -8.94
N GLY A 25 25.81 14.99 -7.62
CA GLY A 25 26.33 13.81 -6.99
C GLY A 25 25.58 12.67 -7.61
N GLN A 26 26.32 11.79 -8.27
CA GLN A 26 25.76 10.64 -8.96
C GLN A 26 25.10 9.82 -7.86
N PHE A 27 23.81 10.08 -7.60
CA PHE A 27 23.10 9.43 -6.53
C PHE A 27 23.22 7.94 -6.83
N ALA A 28 23.73 7.18 -5.86
CA ALA A 28 23.82 5.74 -6.00
C ALA A 28 22.45 5.23 -6.43
N SER A 29 22.42 4.42 -7.49
CA SER A 29 21.21 3.72 -7.92
C SER A 29 20.56 3.07 -6.71
N ALA A 30 19.23 3.08 -6.63
CA ALA A 30 18.49 2.40 -5.57
C ALA A 30 18.97 0.96 -5.39
N ALA A 31 18.84 0.42 -4.16
CA ALA A 31 19.02 -1.02 -3.93
C ALA A 31 18.16 -1.75 -4.95
N ASN A 32 18.73 -2.68 -5.72
CA ASN A 32 17.99 -3.48 -6.70
C ASN A 32 17.18 -2.71 -7.76
N ASN A 33 17.87 -2.13 -8.75
CA ASN A 33 17.24 -1.45 -9.89
C ASN A 33 16.78 -2.40 -11.03
N LYS A 34 16.91 -3.72 -10.87
CA LYS A 34 16.61 -4.68 -11.93
C LYS A 34 15.19 -5.23 -11.87
N TRP A 35 14.59 -5.32 -10.67
CA TRP A 35 13.15 -5.60 -10.55
C TRP A 35 12.35 -4.47 -11.19
N LYS A 36 11.31 -4.84 -11.94
CA LYS A 36 10.43 -3.89 -12.64
C LYS A 36 8.99 -4.20 -12.31
N GLN A 37 8.27 -3.16 -11.91
CA GLN A 37 6.84 -3.22 -11.73
C GLN A 37 6.13 -3.24 -13.09
N ASP A 38 5.40 -4.32 -13.38
CA ASP A 38 4.68 -4.54 -14.65
C ASP A 38 3.19 -4.19 -14.57
N GLN A 39 2.63 -4.17 -13.36
CA GLN A 39 1.23 -3.87 -13.08
C GLN A 39 1.09 -3.08 -11.78
N PHE A 40 -0.01 -2.34 -11.64
CA PHE A 40 -0.35 -1.66 -10.40
C PHE A 40 -0.59 -2.68 -9.30
N VAL A 41 -0.02 -2.43 -8.12
CA VAL A 41 -0.10 -3.37 -7.01
C VAL A 41 -1.23 -2.98 -6.07
N ILE A 42 -2.08 -3.96 -5.75
CA ILE A 42 -3.00 -3.92 -4.63
C ILE A 42 -2.67 -5.14 -3.78
N SER A 43 -2.07 -4.90 -2.62
CA SER A 43 -1.69 -5.95 -1.67
C SER A 43 -2.44 -5.82 -0.36
N THR A 44 -2.17 -6.74 0.57
CA THR A 44 -2.57 -6.60 1.98
C THR A 44 -1.44 -7.09 2.87
N PHE A 45 -1.25 -6.39 3.99
CA PHE A 45 -0.19 -6.61 4.98
C PHE A 45 -0.11 -8.08 5.46
N GLN A 46 -1.26 -8.70 5.69
CA GLN A 46 -1.35 -10.10 6.09
C GLN A 46 -2.45 -10.76 5.25
N GLY A 47 -2.05 -11.43 4.17
CA GLY A 47 -3.00 -12.15 3.31
C GLY A 47 -3.56 -13.41 3.96
N VAL A 48 -2.69 -14.19 4.61
CA VAL A 48 -3.07 -15.36 5.38
C VAL A 48 -2.56 -15.21 6.82
N SER A 49 -3.40 -15.51 7.80
CA SER A 49 -2.98 -15.60 9.20
C SER A 49 -2.81 -17.07 9.62
N ASP A 50 -1.89 -17.34 10.55
CA ASP A 50 -1.78 -18.65 11.22
C ASP A 50 -3.08 -19.09 11.91
N ALA A 51 -4.00 -18.15 12.18
CA ALA A 51 -5.33 -18.42 12.71
C ALA A 51 -6.30 -19.03 11.68
N SER A 52 -6.00 -18.96 10.38
CA SER A 52 -6.90 -19.40 9.30
C SER A 52 -6.89 -20.92 9.08
N ARG A 53 -6.48 -21.71 10.09
CA ARG A 53 -6.10 -23.13 9.97
C ARG A 53 -7.14 -23.94 9.19
N GLY A 54 -6.77 -24.39 7.99
CA GLY A 54 -7.63 -25.18 7.09
C GLY A 54 -8.41 -24.39 6.04
N PHE A 55 -8.42 -23.06 6.10
CA PHE A 55 -9.18 -22.18 5.21
C PHE A 55 -8.31 -21.31 4.29
N PHE A 56 -7.02 -21.63 4.14
CA PHE A 56 -6.06 -20.78 3.42
C PHE A 56 -6.47 -20.58 1.96
N VAL A 57 -6.98 -21.64 1.31
CA VAL A 57 -7.47 -21.56 -0.07
C VAL A 57 -8.68 -20.63 -0.15
N GLN A 58 -9.66 -20.79 0.75
CA GLN A 58 -10.87 -19.97 0.76
C GLN A 58 -10.56 -18.49 1.02
N VAL A 59 -9.67 -18.19 1.98
CA VAL A 59 -9.18 -16.84 2.24
C VAL A 59 -8.53 -16.26 1.00
N MET A 60 -7.55 -16.97 0.41
CA MET A 60 -6.81 -16.49 -0.76
C MET A 60 -7.68 -16.31 -2.00
N SER A 61 -8.65 -17.22 -2.23
CA SER A 61 -9.65 -17.06 -3.29
C SER A 61 -10.54 -15.84 -3.05
N THR A 62 -10.93 -15.57 -1.81
CA THR A 62 -11.73 -14.39 -1.46
C THR A 62 -10.96 -13.10 -1.67
N LEU A 63 -9.68 -13.05 -1.26
CA LEU A 63 -8.80 -11.91 -1.54
C LEU A 63 -8.60 -11.69 -3.04
N LYS A 64 -8.42 -12.78 -3.82
CA LYS A 64 -8.34 -12.70 -5.28
C LYS A 64 -9.64 -12.15 -5.87
N GLU A 65 -10.79 -12.59 -5.38
CA GLU A 65 -12.09 -12.10 -5.83
C GLU A 65 -12.30 -10.62 -5.50
N ALA A 66 -11.72 -10.12 -4.40
CA ALA A 66 -11.66 -8.69 -4.08
C ALA A 66 -10.68 -7.88 -4.97
N ASN A 67 -10.15 -8.47 -6.05
CA ASN A 67 -9.20 -7.86 -6.98
C ASN A 67 -7.86 -7.47 -6.34
N LEU A 68 -7.41 -8.18 -5.30
CA LEU A 68 -6.00 -8.09 -4.90
C LEU A 68 -5.12 -8.73 -5.98
N THR A 69 -3.93 -8.15 -6.19
CA THR A 69 -2.91 -8.72 -7.07
C THR A 69 -1.80 -9.41 -6.28
N HIS A 70 -1.57 -8.96 -5.05
CA HIS A 70 -0.51 -9.45 -4.18
C HIS A 70 -1.04 -9.74 -2.78
N VAL A 71 -0.32 -10.58 -2.04
CA VAL A 71 -0.44 -10.71 -0.59
C VAL A 71 0.94 -10.62 0.05
N GLU A 72 0.97 -10.07 1.26
CA GLU A 72 2.15 -10.11 2.11
C GLU A 72 1.93 -11.14 3.22
N THR A 73 3.01 -11.76 3.67
CA THR A 73 2.98 -12.76 4.75
C THR A 73 3.47 -12.16 6.06
N ALA A 74 3.18 -10.88 6.32
CA ALA A 74 3.69 -10.18 7.49
C ALA A 74 3.25 -10.87 8.79
N PHE A 75 4.21 -11.03 9.70
CA PHE A 75 4.02 -11.64 11.02
C PHE A 75 3.40 -13.05 10.97
N THR A 76 3.74 -13.86 9.96
CA THR A 76 3.31 -15.27 9.85
C THR A 76 4.48 -16.23 10.03
N SER A 77 4.18 -17.47 10.43
CA SER A 77 5.20 -18.52 10.49
C SER A 77 5.81 -18.84 9.11
N PRO A 78 7.05 -19.35 9.05
CA PRO A 78 7.67 -19.79 7.79
C PRO A 78 6.82 -20.81 7.03
N SER A 79 6.19 -21.75 7.75
CA SER A 79 5.32 -22.78 7.19
C SER A 79 4.07 -22.20 6.53
N THR A 80 3.45 -21.20 7.16
CA THR A 80 2.32 -20.47 6.58
C THR A 80 2.74 -19.62 5.39
N SER A 81 3.92 -19.00 5.42
CA SER A 81 4.47 -18.29 4.27
C SER A 81 4.69 -19.23 3.07
N GLU A 82 5.24 -20.43 3.29
CA GLU A 82 5.45 -21.43 2.24
C GLU A 82 4.12 -21.90 1.65
N GLN A 83 3.16 -22.22 2.52
CA GLN A 83 1.82 -22.62 2.11
C GLN A 83 1.09 -21.50 1.35
N THR A 84 1.30 -20.24 1.72
CA THR A 84 0.76 -19.08 1.02
C THR A 84 1.32 -18.99 -0.39
N CYS A 85 2.64 -19.16 -0.59
CA CYS A 85 3.24 -19.21 -1.92
C CYS A 85 2.61 -20.33 -2.78
N MET A 86 2.50 -21.54 -2.23
CA MET A 86 1.91 -22.68 -2.94
C MET A 86 0.46 -22.40 -3.40
N ILE A 87 -0.38 -21.88 -2.51
CA ILE A 87 -1.79 -21.59 -2.81
C ILE A 87 -1.92 -20.40 -3.76
N ALA A 88 -1.11 -19.35 -3.57
CA ALA A 88 -1.10 -18.17 -4.43
C ALA A 88 -0.83 -18.52 -5.90
N GLU A 89 0.02 -19.52 -6.17
CA GLU A 89 0.28 -20.01 -7.53
C GLU A 89 -0.97 -20.63 -8.16
N GLN A 90 -1.81 -21.30 -7.37
CA GLN A 90 -3.07 -21.90 -7.82
C GLN A 90 -4.16 -20.85 -8.08
N VAL A 91 -4.24 -19.82 -7.24
CA VAL A 91 -5.30 -18.79 -7.33
C VAL A 91 -4.91 -17.57 -8.17
N GLY A 92 -3.66 -17.50 -8.63
CA GLY A 92 -3.15 -16.38 -9.44
C GLY A 92 -2.91 -15.10 -8.64
N LEU A 93 -2.35 -15.24 -7.43
CA LEU A 93 -1.83 -14.14 -6.60
C LEU A 93 -0.29 -14.20 -6.57
N LYS A 94 0.31 -13.03 -6.36
CA LYS A 94 1.74 -12.88 -6.09
C LYS A 94 1.98 -12.73 -4.58
N VAL A 95 3.13 -13.19 -4.09
CA VAL A 95 3.47 -13.20 -2.67
C VAL A 95 4.75 -12.42 -2.41
N ILE A 96 4.68 -11.54 -1.42
CA ILE A 96 5.82 -10.84 -0.82
C ILE A 96 6.06 -11.47 0.55
N VAL A 97 7.12 -12.27 0.65
CA VAL A 97 7.35 -13.11 1.84
C VAL A 97 8.11 -12.34 2.91
N MET A 98 7.57 -12.35 4.12
CA MET A 98 8.29 -12.00 5.34
C MET A 98 8.65 -13.26 6.12
N ASN A 99 9.88 -13.37 6.63
CA ASN A 99 10.28 -14.49 7.49
C ASN A 99 11.39 -14.08 8.48
N TYR A 100 11.00 -13.80 9.73
CA TYR A 100 11.94 -13.37 10.77
C TYR A 100 12.86 -14.45 11.32
N GLU A 101 12.59 -15.72 11.04
CA GLU A 101 13.53 -16.78 11.41
C GLU A 101 14.76 -16.77 10.49
N MET A 102 14.62 -16.19 9.29
CA MET A 102 15.66 -16.20 8.26
C MET A 102 16.25 -14.81 8.00
N PHE A 103 15.42 -13.80 7.72
CA PHE A 103 15.90 -12.49 7.27
C PHE A 103 14.98 -11.33 7.67
N GLY A 104 15.56 -10.14 7.70
CA GLY A 104 14.81 -8.90 7.87
C GLY A 104 14.62 -8.39 9.29
N GLY A 105 13.44 -7.85 9.60
CA GLY A 105 13.09 -7.39 10.95
C GLY A 105 11.83 -6.52 11.02
N PHE A 106 11.44 -6.16 12.24
CA PHE A 106 10.39 -5.18 12.51
C PHE A 106 10.72 -4.37 13.75
N GLN A 107 10.79 -3.04 13.63
CA GLN A 107 11.15 -2.16 14.75
C GLN A 107 12.31 -2.74 15.58
N ASN A 108 12.16 -2.90 16.90
CA ASN A 108 13.19 -3.46 17.80
C ASN A 108 13.37 -5.00 17.71
N VAL A 109 12.59 -5.70 16.89
CA VAL A 109 12.70 -7.13 16.64
C VAL A 109 13.69 -7.39 15.51
N TYR A 110 14.84 -7.95 15.88
CA TYR A 110 15.91 -8.30 14.96
C TYR A 110 15.84 -9.77 14.58
N VAL A 111 16.26 -10.07 13.36
CA VAL A 111 16.55 -11.44 12.95
C VAL A 111 17.93 -11.90 13.42
N PRO A 112 18.16 -13.23 13.45
CA PRO A 112 19.44 -13.80 13.89
C PRO A 112 20.63 -13.39 13.01
N ALA A 113 20.42 -13.29 11.69
CA ALA A 113 21.48 -13.02 10.72
C ALA A 113 21.94 -11.55 10.76
N LYS A 114 23.18 -11.30 11.21
CA LYS A 114 23.74 -9.95 11.38
C LYS A 114 25.08 -9.76 10.67
N THR A 115 25.84 -10.84 10.52
CA THR A 115 27.08 -10.84 9.73
C THR A 115 26.77 -11.05 8.25
N GLU A 116 27.68 -10.64 7.37
CA GLU A 116 27.50 -10.84 5.93
C GLU A 116 27.32 -12.33 5.57
N GLN A 117 28.11 -13.22 6.20
CA GLN A 117 28.02 -14.66 5.95
C GLN A 117 26.65 -15.23 6.35
N GLU A 118 26.14 -14.87 7.53
CA GLU A 118 24.81 -15.30 7.98
C GLU A 118 23.70 -14.77 7.07
N ILE A 119 23.79 -13.51 6.64
CA ILE A 119 22.79 -12.91 5.74
C ILE A 119 22.82 -13.60 4.37
N ARG A 120 24.00 -13.89 3.83
CA ARG A 120 24.14 -14.63 2.56
C ARG A 120 23.54 -16.03 2.65
N ALA A 121 23.84 -16.76 3.73
CA ALA A 121 23.27 -18.09 3.96
C ALA A 121 21.74 -18.04 4.12
N SER A 122 21.23 -17.03 4.83
CA SER A 122 19.79 -16.85 5.03
C SER A 122 19.06 -16.48 3.73
N ALA A 123 19.68 -15.65 2.88
CA ALA A 123 19.17 -15.33 1.56
C ALA A 123 19.07 -16.58 0.66
N GLU A 124 20.10 -17.42 0.66
CA GLU A 124 20.10 -18.69 -0.09
C GLU A 124 19.04 -19.66 0.43
N ALA A 125 18.93 -19.82 1.74
CA ALA A 125 17.94 -20.68 2.35
C ALA A 125 16.50 -20.19 2.07
N ALA A 126 16.26 -18.87 2.10
CA ALA A 126 14.97 -18.29 1.73
C ALA A 126 14.61 -18.59 0.26
N MET A 127 15.57 -18.47 -0.66
CA MET A 127 15.34 -18.79 -2.06
C MET A 127 15.17 -20.29 -2.30
N GLN A 128 15.87 -21.15 -1.56
CA GLN A 128 15.65 -22.59 -1.61
C GLN A 128 14.23 -22.97 -1.17
N LEU A 129 13.73 -22.31 -0.12
CA LEU A 129 12.40 -22.57 0.43
C LEU A 129 11.27 -22.03 -0.47
N TYR A 130 11.37 -20.75 -0.86
CA TYR A 130 10.28 -20.05 -1.53
C TYR A 130 10.45 -19.94 -3.05
N GLY A 131 11.68 -19.94 -3.55
CA GLY A 131 12.00 -19.69 -4.97
C GLY A 131 11.50 -20.77 -5.94
N LYS A 132 11.07 -21.93 -5.42
CA LYS A 132 10.41 -22.98 -6.20
C LYS A 132 8.99 -22.62 -6.66
N TYR A 133 8.37 -21.59 -6.07
CA TYR A 133 7.02 -21.14 -6.43
C TYR A 133 7.06 -19.93 -7.37
N LYS A 134 6.27 -19.99 -8.45
CA LYS A 134 6.17 -18.88 -9.42
C LYS A 134 5.43 -17.66 -8.85
N SER A 135 4.65 -17.87 -7.80
CA SER A 135 3.95 -16.82 -7.06
C SER A 135 4.89 -15.94 -6.24
N LEU A 136 6.14 -16.35 -5.97
CA LEU A 136 7.10 -15.51 -5.24
C LEU A 136 7.51 -14.29 -6.08
N GLU A 137 7.01 -13.13 -5.70
CA GLU A 137 7.39 -11.84 -6.28
C GLU A 137 8.63 -11.27 -5.59
N GLY A 138 8.74 -11.45 -4.27
CA GLY A 138 9.85 -10.89 -3.53
C GLY A 138 9.80 -11.10 -2.03
N PHE A 139 10.64 -10.34 -1.33
CA PHE A 139 10.91 -10.47 0.10
C PHE A 139 10.60 -9.16 0.83
N TYR A 140 9.82 -9.25 1.92
CA TYR A 140 9.60 -8.16 2.87
C TYR A 140 10.80 -8.12 3.83
N ILE A 141 11.76 -7.26 3.51
CA ILE A 141 13.05 -7.17 4.20
C ILE A 141 12.92 -6.49 5.54
N TRP A 142 12.16 -5.40 5.69
CA TRP A 142 12.04 -4.77 7.01
C TRP A 142 10.78 -3.96 7.13
N ASP A 143 10.10 -4.08 8.26
CA ASP A 143 8.96 -3.25 8.59
C ASP A 143 9.33 -2.21 9.66
N GLU A 144 9.18 -0.93 9.31
CA GLU A 144 9.42 0.22 10.18
C GLU A 144 10.78 0.18 10.93
N PRO A 145 11.94 0.09 10.24
CA PRO A 145 13.23 0.10 10.91
C PRO A 145 13.47 1.43 11.63
N TYR A 146 14.10 1.37 12.80
CA TYR A 146 14.66 2.55 13.45
C TYR A 146 15.92 3.03 12.74
N HIS A 147 16.22 4.32 12.88
CA HIS A 147 17.38 4.94 12.24
C HIS A 147 18.73 4.34 12.68
N THR A 148 18.78 3.71 13.87
CA THR A 148 19.95 2.97 14.37
C THR A 148 20.20 1.65 13.63
N GLN A 149 19.20 1.17 12.89
CA GLN A 149 19.22 -0.13 12.21
C GLN A 149 19.54 0.00 10.72
N PHE A 150 19.53 1.22 10.16
CA PHE A 150 19.77 1.47 8.74
C PHE A 150 21.05 0.81 8.18
N PRO A 151 22.19 0.78 8.89
CA PRO A 151 23.37 0.08 8.39
C PRO A 151 23.15 -1.43 8.17
N LEU A 152 22.40 -2.09 9.07
CA LEU A 152 22.06 -3.50 8.93
C LEU A 152 21.05 -3.71 7.81
N VAL A 153 20.00 -2.87 7.75
CA VAL A 153 18.98 -2.93 6.69
C VAL A 153 19.63 -2.79 5.31
N ARG A 154 20.53 -1.82 5.13
CA ARG A 154 21.30 -1.61 3.90
C ARG A 154 22.09 -2.85 3.51
N LYS A 155 22.82 -3.45 4.46
CA LYS A 155 23.61 -4.67 4.25
C LYS A 155 22.72 -5.84 3.79
N VAL A 156 21.57 -6.04 4.41
CA VAL A 156 20.61 -7.08 4.00
C VAL A 156 20.11 -6.82 2.58
N LEU A 157 19.74 -5.57 2.26
CA LEU A 157 19.31 -5.19 0.92
C LEU A 157 20.37 -5.40 -0.15
N ASP A 158 21.63 -5.02 0.10
CA ASP A 158 22.73 -5.24 -0.84
C ASP A 158 22.89 -6.72 -1.18
N ILE A 159 22.92 -7.59 -0.16
CA ILE A 159 23.11 -9.03 -0.35
C ILE A 159 21.94 -9.66 -1.12
N PHE A 160 20.70 -9.30 -0.76
CA PHE A 160 19.52 -9.80 -1.49
C PHE A 160 19.47 -9.27 -2.92
N ALA A 161 19.81 -8.00 -3.16
CA ALA A 161 19.86 -7.40 -4.49
C ALA A 161 20.94 -8.03 -5.38
N GLU A 162 22.10 -8.36 -4.80
CA GLU A 162 23.18 -9.06 -5.49
C GLU A 162 22.75 -10.46 -5.93
N LYS A 163 22.14 -11.23 -5.02
CA LYS A 163 21.76 -12.63 -5.27
C LYS A 163 20.49 -12.78 -6.11
N PHE A 164 19.49 -11.93 -5.87
CA PHE A 164 18.15 -12.04 -6.45
C PHE A 164 17.70 -10.72 -7.09
N PRO A 165 18.42 -10.25 -8.12
CA PRO A 165 18.18 -8.94 -8.70
C PRO A 165 16.82 -8.83 -9.42
N ASP A 166 16.17 -9.95 -9.74
CA ASP A 166 14.84 -9.98 -10.36
C ASP A 166 13.69 -9.98 -9.34
N LYS A 167 13.98 -9.96 -8.04
CA LYS A 167 12.96 -10.02 -6.97
C LYS A 167 12.66 -8.67 -6.36
N LEU A 168 11.41 -8.44 -5.97
CA LEU A 168 11.03 -7.25 -5.20
C LEU A 168 11.67 -7.31 -3.80
N LEU A 169 12.33 -6.23 -3.38
CA LEU A 169 12.80 -6.07 -2.00
C LEU A 169 11.94 -5.01 -1.32
N PHE A 170 10.97 -5.46 -0.52
CA PHE A 170 9.92 -4.63 0.05
C PHE A 170 10.27 -4.20 1.48
N LEU A 171 10.10 -2.92 1.81
CA LEU A 171 10.36 -2.37 3.14
C LEU A 171 9.38 -1.25 3.46
N GLY A 172 8.80 -1.28 4.66
CA GLY A 172 7.98 -0.20 5.19
C GLY A 172 8.82 0.79 5.98
N SER A 173 8.64 2.09 5.76
CA SER A 173 9.21 3.12 6.63
C SER A 173 8.44 3.21 7.95
N GLN A 174 9.03 3.82 8.97
CA GLN A 174 8.25 4.35 10.10
C GLN A 174 7.18 5.34 9.61
N GLN A 175 6.12 5.52 10.39
CA GLN A 175 5.08 6.53 10.17
C GLN A 175 5.31 7.80 11.00
N SER A 176 4.88 8.95 10.49
CA SER A 176 4.78 10.14 11.34
C SER A 176 3.62 9.99 12.31
N GLY A 177 3.85 10.34 13.57
CA GLY A 177 2.90 10.12 14.66
C GLY A 177 3.09 8.80 15.41
N SER A 178 4.03 7.94 15.01
CA SER A 178 4.27 6.65 15.69
C SER A 178 4.54 6.83 17.19
N GLY A 179 3.83 6.07 18.03
CA GLY A 179 3.95 6.14 19.50
C GLY A 179 4.94 5.15 20.11
N GLY A 180 5.74 4.45 19.29
CA GLY A 180 6.64 3.38 19.74
C GLY A 180 7.84 3.88 20.54
N ASP A 181 8.82 2.99 20.75
CA ASP A 181 10.05 3.27 21.52
C ASP A 181 10.77 4.55 21.05
N ILE A 182 10.67 4.85 19.75
CA ILE A 182 11.20 6.06 19.12
C ILE A 182 10.05 6.77 18.38
N PRO A 183 9.45 7.82 18.96
CA PRO A 183 8.35 8.52 18.33
C PRO A 183 8.84 9.49 17.26
N TYR A 184 8.39 9.32 16.02
CA TYR A 184 8.70 10.23 14.92
C TYR A 184 7.56 11.22 14.69
N ARG A 185 7.86 12.52 14.56
CA ARG A 185 6.89 13.62 14.40
C ARG A 185 7.34 14.55 13.29
N LEU A 186 6.40 15.13 12.53
CA LEU A 186 6.74 16.20 11.58
C LEU A 186 7.30 17.42 12.32
N ASN A 187 6.68 17.77 13.46
CA ASN A 187 7.09 18.86 14.33
C ASN A 187 7.42 18.31 15.72
N PRO A 188 8.64 17.80 15.95
CA PRO A 188 9.04 17.26 17.24
C PRO A 188 9.09 18.36 18.30
N ARG A 189 8.59 18.07 19.51
CA ARG A 189 8.57 19.02 20.62
C ARG A 189 9.97 19.17 21.23
N PRO A 190 10.52 20.39 21.33
CA PRO A 190 11.81 20.61 21.98
C PRO A 190 11.84 20.06 23.41
N GLY A 191 12.94 19.39 23.78
CA GLY A 191 13.13 18.81 25.12
C GLY A 191 12.38 17.49 25.37
N THR A 192 11.77 16.89 24.35
CA THR A 192 11.16 15.55 24.42
C THR A 192 12.04 14.49 23.74
N ASN A 193 11.63 13.22 23.80
CA ASN A 193 12.26 12.13 23.05
C ASN A 193 11.71 11.98 21.61
N GLU A 194 11.00 12.99 21.09
CA GLU A 194 10.46 12.98 19.74
C GLU A 194 11.56 13.28 18.71
N PHE A 195 11.58 12.48 17.65
CA PHE A 195 12.50 12.62 16.53
C PHE A 195 11.78 13.23 15.34
N SER A 196 12.53 13.99 14.54
CA SER A 196 12.01 14.52 13.29
C SER A 196 11.74 13.38 12.30
N PHE A 197 10.50 13.32 11.80
CA PHE A 197 10.09 12.39 10.77
C PHE A 197 10.77 12.69 9.42
N THR A 198 10.97 13.97 9.10
CA THR A 198 11.62 14.36 7.85
C THR A 198 13.09 13.97 7.85
N GLU A 199 13.80 14.18 8.97
CA GLU A 199 15.18 13.72 9.14
C GLU A 199 15.27 12.19 9.07
N TYR A 200 14.30 11.47 9.64
CA TYR A 200 14.23 10.01 9.53
C TYR A 200 14.12 9.57 8.06
N ILE A 201 13.19 10.14 7.29
CA ILE A 201 12.99 9.79 5.88
C ILE A 201 14.18 10.23 5.02
N ASP A 202 14.80 11.38 5.30
CA ASP A 202 16.03 11.82 4.62
C ASP A 202 17.14 10.79 4.80
N ARG A 203 17.36 10.34 6.04
CA ARG A 203 18.34 9.30 6.35
C ARG A 203 17.95 7.95 5.76
N TRP A 204 16.68 7.57 5.80
CA TRP A 204 16.20 6.33 5.19
C TRP A 204 16.45 6.32 3.67
N ALA A 205 16.13 7.41 2.99
CA ALA A 205 16.38 7.58 1.56
C ALA A 205 17.88 7.54 1.20
N GLN A 206 18.76 7.99 2.10
CA GLN A 206 20.20 8.11 1.84
C GLN A 206 20.98 6.86 2.28
N GLU A 207 20.76 6.39 3.50
CA GLU A 207 21.49 5.28 4.13
C GLU A 207 20.92 3.92 3.73
N VAL A 208 19.58 3.78 3.73
CA VAL A 208 18.94 2.53 3.30
C VAL A 208 18.81 2.48 1.78
N ASN A 209 18.46 3.61 1.15
CA ASN A 209 18.32 3.74 -0.31
C ASN A 209 17.43 2.63 -0.91
N PRO A 210 16.16 2.52 -0.48
CA PRO A 210 15.28 1.41 -0.81
C PRO A 210 14.90 1.39 -2.31
N PRO A 211 14.57 0.22 -2.89
CA PRO A 211 14.10 0.11 -4.29
C PRO A 211 12.71 0.74 -4.50
N LEU A 212 11.99 0.97 -3.41
CA LEU A 212 10.60 1.37 -3.36
C LEU A 212 10.39 2.21 -2.10
N PHE A 213 9.67 3.33 -2.21
CA PHE A 213 9.23 4.09 -1.04
C PHE A 213 7.87 3.56 -0.59
N VAL A 214 7.79 2.94 0.58
CA VAL A 214 6.55 2.49 1.21
C VAL A 214 6.42 3.10 2.60
N SER A 215 5.21 3.56 2.93
CA SER A 215 4.89 4.13 4.23
C SER A 215 3.40 3.94 4.55
N ASN A 216 3.00 4.26 5.78
CA ASN A 216 1.67 4.11 6.35
C ASN A 216 1.33 5.33 7.23
N LYS A 217 0.04 5.63 7.39
CA LYS A 217 -0.49 6.55 8.42
C LYS A 217 -2.01 6.42 8.52
N ALA A 218 -2.51 6.12 9.72
CA ALA A 218 -3.94 5.93 9.99
C ALA A 218 -4.66 7.26 10.34
N PHE A 219 -4.57 8.26 9.46
CA PHE A 219 -4.92 9.66 9.78
C PHE A 219 -6.40 9.92 10.13
N PHE A 220 -7.33 9.04 9.73
CA PHE A 220 -8.72 9.14 10.17
C PHE A 220 -8.83 8.95 11.69
N TYR A 221 -8.28 7.84 12.18
CA TYR A 221 -8.31 7.50 13.61
C TYR A 221 -7.40 8.42 14.44
N ASP A 222 -6.23 8.76 13.90
CA ASP A 222 -5.25 9.53 14.65
C ASP A 222 -5.62 11.00 14.82
N GLY A 223 -6.38 11.56 13.88
CA GLY A 223 -6.74 12.98 13.85
C GLY A 223 -8.20 13.26 13.52
N VAL A 224 -8.68 12.86 12.34
CA VAL A 224 -9.98 13.34 11.81
C VAL A 224 -11.15 12.97 12.71
N ASP A 225 -11.20 11.73 13.20
CA ASP A 225 -12.24 11.24 14.11
C ASP A 225 -12.16 11.89 15.51
N LYS A 226 -11.03 12.53 15.82
CA LYS A 226 -10.82 13.32 17.04
C LYS A 226 -11.09 14.82 16.83
N GLY A 227 -11.69 15.19 15.69
CA GLY A 227 -12.10 16.56 15.39
C GLY A 227 -11.07 17.39 14.62
N LEU A 228 -9.95 16.81 14.19
CA LEU A 228 -9.01 17.52 13.30
C LEU A 228 -9.65 17.70 11.92
N PRO A 229 -9.80 18.93 11.40
CA PRO A 229 -10.29 19.12 10.04
C PRO A 229 -9.39 18.41 9.03
N LEU A 230 -9.97 17.71 8.06
CA LEU A 230 -9.21 16.91 7.11
C LEU A 230 -8.15 17.73 6.35
N GLY A 231 -8.47 18.96 5.94
CA GLY A 231 -7.51 19.85 5.26
C GLY A 231 -6.29 20.22 6.12
N GLN A 232 -6.40 20.09 7.45
CA GLN A 232 -5.34 20.38 8.42
C GLN A 232 -4.59 19.12 8.87
N SER A 233 -4.95 17.95 8.32
CA SER A 233 -4.27 16.69 8.60
C SER A 233 -2.84 16.69 8.05
N GLU A 234 -1.90 16.28 8.88
CA GLU A 234 -0.49 16.07 8.52
C GLU A 234 -0.28 15.02 7.41
N ILE A 235 -1.31 14.25 7.05
CA ILE A 235 -1.21 13.26 5.97
C ILE A 235 -0.75 13.88 4.65
N TRP A 236 -1.13 15.13 4.37
CA TRP A 236 -0.78 15.81 3.12
C TRP A 236 0.73 16.07 3.03
N ASP A 237 1.34 16.50 4.14
CA ASP A 237 2.79 16.64 4.25
C ASP A 237 3.50 15.29 4.06
N ASN A 238 2.93 14.21 4.61
CA ASN A 238 3.50 12.87 4.46
C ASN A 238 3.51 12.44 2.98
N TYR A 239 2.38 12.58 2.28
CA TYR A 239 2.26 12.23 0.87
C TYR A 239 3.19 13.05 0.00
N GLY A 240 3.18 14.39 0.16
CA GLY A 240 4.03 15.29 -0.61
C GLY A 240 5.52 15.02 -0.40
N TYR A 241 5.94 14.82 0.85
CA TYR A 241 7.34 14.59 1.18
C TYR A 241 7.87 13.26 0.65
N LEU A 242 7.12 12.17 0.83
CA LEU A 242 7.49 10.85 0.30
C LEU A 242 7.51 10.84 -1.23
N ARG A 243 6.52 11.47 -1.88
CA ARG A 243 6.49 11.64 -3.34
C ARG A 243 7.74 12.34 -3.84
N ASN A 244 8.15 13.43 -3.21
CA ASN A 244 9.32 14.19 -3.63
C ASN A 244 10.60 13.35 -3.54
N TRP A 245 10.74 12.52 -2.50
CA TRP A 245 11.84 11.58 -2.38
C TRP A 245 11.80 10.45 -3.43
N ALA A 246 10.63 9.85 -3.66
CA ALA A 246 10.45 8.82 -4.68
C ALA A 246 10.82 9.34 -6.09
N LEU A 247 10.38 10.57 -6.43
CA LEU A 247 10.75 11.24 -7.68
C LEU A 247 12.24 11.55 -7.76
N LYS A 248 12.85 12.06 -6.67
CA LYS A 248 14.28 12.37 -6.60
C LYS A 248 15.15 11.12 -6.79
N LYS A 249 14.71 9.97 -6.26
CA LYS A 249 15.39 8.67 -6.35
C LYS A 249 15.00 7.87 -7.59
N ASN A 250 13.99 8.33 -8.35
CA ASN A 250 13.44 7.64 -9.51
C ASN A 250 13.02 6.20 -9.18
N VAL A 251 12.31 6.03 -8.08
CA VAL A 251 11.74 4.76 -7.62
C VAL A 251 10.23 4.88 -7.43
N PRO A 252 9.46 3.78 -7.50
CA PRO A 252 8.03 3.84 -7.25
C PRO A 252 7.74 4.21 -5.79
N MET A 253 6.56 4.79 -5.57
CA MET A 253 5.99 5.00 -4.24
C MET A 253 4.77 4.10 -4.09
N TRP A 254 4.73 3.27 -3.06
CA TRP A 254 3.54 2.57 -2.61
C TRP A 254 3.13 3.09 -1.23
N TYR A 255 1.89 2.83 -0.83
CA TYR A 255 1.40 3.36 0.44
C TYR A 255 0.31 2.49 1.06
N TYR A 256 0.32 2.37 2.39
CA TYR A 256 -0.71 1.62 3.08
C TYR A 256 -2.02 2.38 3.22
N VAL A 257 -3.12 1.71 2.86
CA VAL A 257 -4.48 2.19 3.07
C VAL A 257 -5.09 1.40 4.23
N GLN A 258 -5.54 2.14 5.23
CA GLN A 258 -6.17 1.56 6.41
C GLN A 258 -7.57 1.03 6.04
N LEU A 259 -7.89 -0.22 6.38
CA LEU A 259 -9.23 -0.83 6.25
C LEU A 259 -9.85 -1.12 7.63
N VAL A 260 -9.06 -1.74 8.51
CA VAL A 260 -9.42 -1.95 9.92
C VAL A 260 -8.94 -0.75 10.74
N GLY A 261 -9.41 -0.56 11.96
CA GLY A 261 -8.82 0.42 12.89
C GLY A 261 -7.50 -0.08 13.44
N ASP A 262 -7.25 0.15 14.74
CA ASP A 262 -6.15 -0.49 15.45
C ASP A 262 -6.67 -1.74 16.20
N PRO A 263 -6.55 -2.95 15.62
CA PRO A 263 -7.01 -4.16 16.29
C PRO A 263 -6.14 -4.49 17.52
N ILE A 264 -4.89 -3.99 17.61
CA ILE A 264 -4.02 -4.16 18.78
C ILE A 264 -4.62 -3.40 19.98
N GLN A 265 -5.21 -2.23 19.72
CA GLN A 265 -5.95 -1.44 20.72
C GLN A 265 -7.44 -1.79 20.78
N ASN A 266 -7.86 -2.92 20.20
CA ASN A 266 -9.27 -3.34 20.12
C ASN A 266 -10.21 -2.31 19.46
N GLN A 267 -9.65 -1.49 18.58
CA GLN A 267 -10.39 -0.60 17.69
C GLN A 267 -10.57 -1.32 16.35
N LEU A 268 -11.53 -2.24 16.28
CA LEU A 268 -12.00 -2.78 15.00
C LEU A 268 -12.71 -1.63 14.27
N GLY A 269 -11.93 -0.84 13.56
CA GLY A 269 -12.34 0.46 13.05
C GLY A 269 -13.51 0.42 12.08
N ASN A 270 -14.26 1.53 12.09
CA ASN A 270 -15.43 1.79 11.28
C ASN A 270 -15.04 2.48 9.95
N ASN A 271 -14.04 1.95 9.22
CA ASN A 271 -13.65 2.59 7.98
C ASN A 271 -14.70 2.32 6.90
N THR A 272 -15.36 3.38 6.44
CA THR A 272 -16.38 3.28 5.40
C THR A 272 -15.72 3.24 4.01
N ILE A 273 -16.45 2.75 3.00
CA ILE A 273 -15.94 2.74 1.64
C ILE A 273 -15.57 4.14 1.15
N GLU A 274 -16.28 5.19 1.54
CA GLU A 274 -15.99 6.57 1.12
C GLU A 274 -14.63 7.05 1.62
N ARG A 275 -14.26 6.69 2.86
CA ARG A 275 -12.94 7.00 3.45
C ARG A 275 -11.82 6.22 2.76
N VAL A 276 -12.06 4.95 2.44
CA VAL A 276 -11.13 4.10 1.68
C VAL A 276 -10.95 4.67 0.26
N ARG A 277 -12.06 5.00 -0.41
CA ARG A 277 -12.09 5.59 -1.75
C ARG A 277 -11.35 6.93 -1.78
N MET A 278 -11.59 7.80 -0.80
CA MET A 278 -10.90 9.09 -0.68
C MET A 278 -9.39 8.88 -0.51
N THR A 279 -8.98 7.97 0.36
CA THR A 279 -7.55 7.67 0.58
C THR A 279 -6.89 7.15 -0.71
N VAL A 280 -7.50 6.17 -1.37
CA VAL A 280 -6.97 5.59 -2.63
C VAL A 280 -6.88 6.64 -3.73
N ASN A 281 -7.93 7.42 -3.97
CA ASN A 281 -7.91 8.44 -5.02
C ASN A 281 -6.96 9.59 -4.69
N SER A 282 -6.78 9.93 -3.41
CA SER A 282 -5.77 10.90 -2.98
C SER A 282 -4.37 10.41 -3.36
N LEU A 283 -4.03 9.18 -3.00
CA LEU A 283 -2.74 8.57 -3.33
C LEU A 283 -2.50 8.51 -4.86
N LEU A 284 -3.54 8.22 -5.65
CA LEU A 284 -3.46 8.28 -7.11
C LEU A 284 -3.13 9.69 -7.63
N SER A 285 -3.70 10.76 -7.03
CA SER A 285 -3.30 12.14 -7.32
C SER A 285 -1.82 12.38 -7.01
N TYR A 286 -1.27 11.74 -5.98
CA TYR A 286 0.16 11.79 -5.65
C TYR A 286 1.06 10.93 -6.55
N GLY A 287 0.46 10.08 -7.40
CA GLY A 287 1.19 9.26 -8.35
C GLY A 287 1.77 7.98 -7.78
N VAL A 288 1.17 7.42 -6.72
CA VAL A 288 1.55 6.09 -6.23
C VAL A 288 1.45 5.06 -7.35
N LYS A 289 2.25 4.00 -7.22
CA LYS A 289 2.28 2.86 -8.14
C LYS A 289 1.70 1.60 -7.49
N GLY A 290 1.40 1.63 -6.20
CA GLY A 290 0.75 0.53 -5.50
C GLY A 290 0.11 1.00 -4.21
N ILE A 291 -0.87 0.24 -3.74
CA ILE A 291 -1.50 0.39 -2.44
C ILE A 291 -1.43 -0.93 -1.67
N ASN A 292 -1.31 -0.84 -0.36
CA ASN A 292 -1.22 -2.00 0.54
C ASN A 292 -2.30 -1.88 1.61
N TYR A 293 -3.20 -2.84 1.76
CA TYR A 293 -4.24 -2.74 2.78
C TYR A 293 -3.77 -3.20 4.17
N TYR A 294 -4.00 -2.36 5.18
CA TYR A 294 -3.86 -2.71 6.60
C TYR A 294 -5.22 -2.75 7.30
N THR A 295 -5.74 -3.91 7.67
CA THR A 295 -5.55 -5.19 6.98
C THR A 295 -6.90 -5.62 6.42
N THR A 296 -6.92 -6.66 5.59
CA THR A 296 -8.16 -7.17 4.98
C THR A 296 -8.99 -8.01 5.96
N TYR A 297 -8.35 -8.61 6.97
CA TYR A 297 -9.03 -9.36 8.02
C TYR A 297 -9.95 -8.48 8.85
N ASN A 298 -11.12 -9.02 9.20
CA ASN A 298 -12.17 -8.35 9.97
C ASN A 298 -12.81 -7.14 9.28
N THR A 299 -12.47 -6.86 8.01
CA THR A 299 -13.10 -5.80 7.21
C THR A 299 -13.71 -6.31 5.92
N ILE A 300 -12.99 -7.15 5.16
CA ILE A 300 -13.51 -7.75 3.92
C ILE A 300 -13.51 -9.27 3.93
N VAL A 301 -12.67 -9.90 4.76
CA VAL A 301 -12.57 -11.36 4.89
C VAL A 301 -12.39 -11.77 6.35
N ASP A 302 -12.98 -12.89 6.77
CA ASP A 302 -12.70 -13.51 8.07
C ASP A 302 -11.65 -14.64 7.97
N TYR A 303 -11.25 -15.22 9.10
CA TYR A 303 -10.27 -16.32 9.13
C TYR A 303 -10.75 -17.62 8.47
N ASN A 304 -12.03 -17.75 8.14
CA ASN A 304 -12.60 -18.89 7.43
C ASN A 304 -12.74 -18.61 5.92
N GLY A 305 -12.29 -17.45 5.45
CA GLY A 305 -12.44 -17.02 4.07
C GLY A 305 -13.84 -16.57 3.71
N ARG A 306 -14.69 -16.23 4.68
CA ARG A 306 -16.02 -15.65 4.40
C ARG A 306 -15.88 -14.16 4.10
N LYS A 307 -16.62 -13.72 3.08
CA LYS A 307 -16.80 -12.30 2.76
C LYS A 307 -17.57 -11.62 3.88
N ILE A 308 -17.10 -10.49 4.35
CA ILE A 308 -17.72 -9.72 5.43
C ILE A 308 -17.62 -8.21 5.15
N GLY A 309 -18.36 -7.41 5.94
CA GLY A 309 -18.23 -5.95 5.94
C GLY A 309 -18.38 -5.33 4.56
N ILE A 310 -17.36 -4.57 4.15
CA ILE A 310 -17.35 -3.77 2.90
C ILE A 310 -16.71 -4.53 1.72
N PHE A 311 -16.82 -5.87 1.69
CA PHE A 311 -16.17 -6.70 0.67
C PHE A 311 -16.51 -6.29 -0.77
N ASP A 312 -17.80 -6.20 -1.12
CA ASP A 312 -18.22 -5.90 -2.50
C ASP A 312 -17.84 -4.48 -2.92
N ASP A 313 -17.90 -3.53 -1.97
CA ASP A 313 -17.48 -2.15 -2.16
C ASP A 313 -15.97 -2.04 -2.46
N VAL A 314 -15.14 -2.73 -1.67
CA VAL A 314 -13.68 -2.77 -1.88
C VAL A 314 -13.34 -3.52 -3.17
N LYS A 315 -14.06 -4.60 -3.49
CA LYS A 315 -13.91 -5.34 -4.75
C LYS A 315 -14.14 -4.43 -5.94
N GLN A 316 -15.21 -3.62 -5.93
CA GLN A 316 -15.49 -2.65 -6.99
C GLN A 316 -14.40 -1.58 -7.06
N LEU A 317 -14.04 -0.98 -5.92
CA LEU A 317 -13.01 0.05 -5.86
C LEU A 317 -11.66 -0.46 -6.40
N ASN A 318 -11.27 -1.68 -6.05
CA ASN A 318 -10.04 -2.30 -6.55
C ASN A 318 -10.09 -2.53 -8.07
N ALA A 319 -11.23 -2.98 -8.62
CA ALA A 319 -11.38 -3.16 -10.06
C ALA A 319 -11.18 -1.85 -10.84
N GLU A 320 -11.72 -0.74 -10.31
CA GLU A 320 -11.53 0.60 -10.88
C GLU A 320 -10.09 1.08 -10.72
N THR A 321 -9.52 0.89 -9.53
CA THR A 321 -8.16 1.31 -9.17
C THR A 321 -7.12 0.59 -10.01
N LEU A 322 -7.27 -0.71 -10.28
CA LEU A 322 -6.33 -1.45 -11.13
C LEU A 322 -6.28 -0.88 -12.55
N LYS A 323 -7.42 -0.53 -13.15
CA LYS A 323 -7.44 0.02 -14.52
C LYS A 323 -6.76 1.38 -14.58
N VAL A 324 -7.12 2.27 -13.66
CA VAL A 324 -6.50 3.61 -13.56
C VAL A 324 -5.01 3.49 -13.26
N GLY A 325 -4.67 2.71 -12.24
CA GLY A 325 -3.30 2.52 -11.78
C GLY A 325 -2.40 1.94 -12.86
N ASN A 326 -2.88 0.92 -13.59
CA ASN A 326 -2.17 0.35 -14.74
C ASN A 326 -1.92 1.37 -15.84
N GLU A 327 -2.93 2.20 -16.18
CA GLU A 327 -2.76 3.28 -17.14
C GLU A 327 -1.74 4.31 -16.66
N MET A 328 -1.74 4.61 -15.35
CA MET A 328 -0.84 5.58 -14.73
C MET A 328 0.58 5.07 -14.49
N LEU A 329 0.88 3.76 -14.65
CA LEU A 329 2.24 3.24 -14.45
C LEU A 329 3.26 3.94 -15.35
N LYS A 330 2.90 4.19 -16.61
CA LYS A 330 3.73 4.85 -17.63
C LYS A 330 3.83 6.37 -17.46
N PHE A 331 3.21 6.93 -16.43
CA PHE A 331 3.21 8.37 -16.19
C PHE A 331 4.19 8.78 -15.11
N LYS A 332 4.86 9.91 -15.32
CA LYS A 332 5.68 10.59 -14.33
C LYS A 332 4.89 11.74 -13.71
N SER A 333 4.71 11.72 -12.40
CA SER A 333 4.11 12.84 -11.66
C SER A 333 4.96 14.11 -11.83
N GLN A 334 4.31 15.22 -12.14
CA GLN A 334 4.93 16.54 -12.35
C GLN A 334 4.60 17.46 -11.20
N LEU A 335 3.31 17.75 -11.01
CA LEU A 335 2.81 18.65 -9.98
C LEU A 335 1.74 17.94 -9.14
N VAL A 336 1.65 18.28 -7.86
CA VAL A 336 0.49 17.94 -7.02
C VAL A 336 0.18 19.17 -6.19
N TYR A 337 -1.09 19.54 -6.13
CA TYR A 337 -1.55 20.66 -5.33
C TYR A 337 -2.99 20.47 -4.89
N HIS A 338 -3.37 21.18 -3.84
CA HIS A 338 -4.71 21.19 -3.30
C HIS A 338 -5.41 22.53 -3.56
N THR A 339 -6.73 22.53 -3.47
CA THR A 339 -7.55 23.75 -3.42
C THR A 339 -8.22 23.94 -2.07
N GLY A 340 -8.51 25.20 -1.73
CA GLY A 340 -8.98 25.62 -0.41
C GLY A 340 -7.86 25.78 0.62
N ASP A 341 -8.26 25.87 1.89
CA ASP A 341 -7.34 25.97 3.03
C ASP A 341 -6.80 24.60 3.43
N VAL A 342 -5.49 24.41 3.25
CA VAL A 342 -4.80 23.11 3.37
C VAL A 342 -3.44 23.30 4.00
N ASN A 343 -3.18 22.54 5.05
CA ASN A 343 -1.85 22.44 5.61
C ASN A 343 -1.01 21.46 4.79
N ASN A 344 -0.23 21.99 3.84
CA ASN A 344 0.76 21.22 3.09
C ASN A 344 1.95 22.10 2.66
N HIS A 345 3.16 21.68 3.02
CA HIS A 345 4.42 22.37 2.79
C HIS A 345 5.26 21.77 1.65
N TYR A 346 4.92 20.57 1.18
CA TYR A 346 5.72 19.79 0.24
C TYR A 346 5.10 19.68 -1.15
N ASP A 347 3.87 20.13 -1.31
CA ASP A 347 3.16 20.19 -2.58
C ASP A 347 3.48 21.47 -3.37
N ASN A 348 3.11 21.43 -4.64
CA ASN A 348 3.16 22.58 -5.52
C ASN A 348 2.01 23.55 -5.23
N LYS A 349 2.03 24.71 -5.88
CA LYS A 349 0.90 25.64 -5.91
C LYS A 349 0.17 25.51 -7.24
N ILE A 350 -1.14 25.72 -7.24
CA ILE A 350 -1.94 25.75 -8.49
C ILE A 350 -1.40 26.78 -9.50
N THR A 351 -0.75 27.85 -9.03
CA THR A 351 -0.10 28.87 -9.87
C THR A 351 1.05 28.32 -10.70
N ASP A 352 1.68 27.22 -10.27
CA ASP A 352 2.78 26.56 -10.97
C ASP A 352 2.29 25.76 -12.19
N SER A 353 1.00 25.44 -12.22
CA SER A 353 0.37 24.69 -13.31
C SER A 353 0.45 25.46 -14.64
N LYS A 354 0.68 24.75 -15.74
CA LYS A 354 0.50 25.28 -17.11
C LYS A 354 -0.87 24.94 -17.70
N ILE A 355 -1.62 24.05 -17.05
CA ILE A 355 -2.87 23.49 -17.56
C ILE A 355 -4.07 24.10 -16.82
N VAL A 356 -4.02 24.12 -15.50
CA VAL A 356 -5.10 24.56 -14.60
C VAL A 356 -4.89 26.01 -14.21
N ARG A 357 -5.96 26.79 -14.29
CA ARG A 357 -5.99 28.20 -13.89
C ARG A 357 -6.51 28.37 -12.48
N SER A 358 -7.61 27.69 -12.15
CA SER A 358 -8.26 27.68 -10.85
C SER A 358 -9.16 26.46 -10.73
N ALA A 359 -9.55 26.09 -9.52
CA ALA A 359 -10.60 25.11 -9.30
C ALA A 359 -11.36 25.43 -8.02
N THR A 360 -12.56 24.85 -7.89
CA THR A 360 -13.32 24.86 -6.63
C THR A 360 -12.50 24.23 -5.50
N ASP A 361 -12.73 24.66 -4.26
CA ASP A 361 -12.04 24.15 -3.06
C ASP A 361 -12.26 22.64 -2.84
N GLU A 362 -11.43 22.05 -1.97
CA GLU A 362 -11.50 20.63 -1.57
C GLU A 362 -11.17 19.63 -2.69
N LEU A 363 -10.27 20.01 -3.61
CA LEU A 363 -9.71 19.10 -4.60
C LEU A 363 -8.24 18.80 -4.31
N ILE A 364 -7.82 17.61 -4.73
CA ILE A 364 -6.41 17.24 -4.92
C ILE A 364 -6.21 17.01 -6.41
N ILE A 365 -5.30 17.75 -7.03
CA ILE A 365 -5.01 17.67 -8.46
C ILE A 365 -3.57 17.25 -8.65
N GLY A 366 -3.39 16.07 -9.24
CA GLY A 366 -2.09 15.60 -9.73
C GLY A 366 -1.96 15.86 -11.23
N GLU A 367 -0.85 16.46 -11.65
CA GLU A 367 -0.47 16.60 -13.05
C GLU A 367 0.60 15.59 -13.41
N PHE A 368 0.43 14.94 -14.56
CA PHE A 368 1.28 13.86 -14.99
C PHE A 368 1.70 14.02 -16.45
N LYS A 369 2.87 13.48 -16.77
CA LYS A 369 3.35 13.33 -18.15
C LYS A 369 3.54 11.87 -18.49
N SER A 370 3.06 11.48 -19.66
CA SER A 370 3.43 10.19 -20.26
C SER A 370 4.85 10.21 -20.86
N GLU A 371 5.36 9.03 -21.22
CA GLU A 371 6.61 8.88 -21.97
C GLU A 371 6.62 9.63 -23.31
N LYS A 372 5.44 9.79 -23.94
CA LYS A 372 5.27 10.58 -25.18
C LYS A 372 5.09 12.08 -24.90
N ASN A 373 5.38 12.55 -23.68
CA ASN A 373 5.26 13.94 -23.23
C ASN A 373 3.83 14.53 -23.29
N GLN A 374 2.81 13.68 -23.36
CA GLN A 374 1.41 14.08 -23.26
C GLN A 374 1.00 14.32 -21.81
N ASP A 375 0.15 15.33 -21.59
CA ASP A 375 -0.29 15.80 -20.28
C ASP A 375 -1.58 15.12 -19.82
N TYR A 376 -1.65 14.83 -18.51
CA TYR A 376 -2.77 14.19 -17.85
C TYR A 376 -3.05 14.85 -16.50
N LEU A 377 -4.31 14.83 -16.07
CA LEU A 377 -4.74 15.26 -14.73
C LEU A 377 -5.40 14.09 -14.01
N TYR A 378 -5.04 13.85 -12.75
CA TYR A 378 -5.87 13.07 -11.82
C TYR A 378 -6.51 14.03 -10.83
N ILE A 379 -7.84 14.14 -10.86
CA ILE A 379 -8.59 15.10 -10.04
C ILE A 379 -9.43 14.31 -9.04
N THR A 380 -9.19 14.54 -7.76
CA THR A 380 -9.84 13.85 -6.63
C THR A 380 -10.59 14.84 -5.76
N ALA A 381 -11.83 14.50 -5.38
CA ALA A 381 -12.55 15.19 -4.32
C ALA A 381 -11.98 14.80 -2.96
N ARG A 382 -11.63 15.81 -2.17
CA ARG A 382 -11.14 15.67 -0.79
C ARG A 382 -12.27 15.79 0.22
N THR A 383 -13.39 15.16 -0.11
CA THR A 383 -14.54 14.95 0.77
C THR A 383 -14.73 13.46 0.94
N TYR A 384 -15.14 12.99 2.11
CA TYR A 384 -15.45 11.58 2.35
C TYR A 384 -16.84 11.39 2.95
N ASP A 385 -17.47 12.48 3.38
CA ASP A 385 -18.75 12.54 4.08
C ASP A 385 -19.90 12.97 3.16
N ARG A 386 -19.59 13.45 1.95
CA ARG A 386 -20.57 13.91 0.96
C ARG A 386 -20.08 13.77 -0.47
N ALA A 387 -21.02 13.66 -1.39
CA ALA A 387 -20.77 13.85 -2.81
C ALA A 387 -20.22 15.26 -3.09
N TYR A 388 -19.48 15.40 -4.18
CA TYR A 388 -18.77 16.62 -4.53
C TYR A 388 -19.19 17.10 -5.92
N GLU A 389 -19.63 18.36 -6.00
CA GLU A 389 -19.83 19.08 -7.25
C GLU A 389 -18.87 20.26 -7.31
N GLY A 390 -18.23 20.45 -8.46
CA GLY A 390 -17.25 21.52 -8.61
C GLY A 390 -16.79 21.71 -10.04
N ARG A 391 -15.74 22.53 -10.20
CA ARG A 391 -15.19 22.84 -11.52
C ARG A 391 -13.69 23.05 -11.45
N VAL A 392 -12.99 22.57 -12.47
CA VAL A 392 -11.60 22.94 -12.77
C VAL A 392 -11.61 23.83 -14.00
N ASN A 393 -11.10 25.06 -13.89
CA ASN A 393 -10.95 25.99 -14.99
C ASN A 393 -9.54 25.84 -15.59
N LEU A 394 -9.48 25.66 -16.91
CA LEU A 394 -8.22 25.46 -17.63
C LEU A 394 -7.65 26.82 -18.09
N LYS A 395 -6.33 26.92 -18.23
CA LYS A 395 -5.63 28.13 -18.71
C LYS A 395 -5.92 28.41 -20.18
N ASN A 396 -6.10 27.36 -20.98
CA ASN A 396 -6.47 27.40 -22.38
C ASN A 396 -7.64 26.46 -22.63
N ASN A 397 -8.13 26.44 -23.87
CA ASN A 397 -9.04 25.40 -24.30
C ASN A 397 -8.27 24.19 -24.83
N TYR A 398 -8.72 23.00 -24.46
CA TYR A 398 -8.08 21.72 -24.79
C TYR A 398 -9.09 20.75 -25.39
N ARG A 399 -8.59 19.72 -26.07
CA ARG A 399 -9.34 18.47 -26.16
C ARG A 399 -9.18 17.77 -24.81
N VAL A 400 -10.29 17.35 -24.22
CA VAL A 400 -10.30 16.64 -22.94
C VAL A 400 -11.01 15.31 -23.14
N ASP A 401 -10.33 14.23 -22.78
CA ASP A 401 -10.93 12.91 -22.65
C ASP A 401 -10.89 12.47 -21.18
N VAL A 402 -11.91 11.75 -20.69
CA VAL A 402 -11.94 11.13 -19.36
C VAL A 402 -11.68 9.64 -19.47
N PHE A 403 -10.90 9.07 -18.56
CA PHE A 403 -10.66 7.64 -18.50
C PHE A 403 -11.84 6.94 -17.81
N ASN A 404 -12.60 6.15 -18.56
CA ASN A 404 -13.68 5.34 -18.02
C ASN A 404 -13.10 4.14 -17.25
N LYS A 405 -13.25 4.16 -15.92
CA LYS A 405 -12.73 3.12 -15.02
C LYS A 405 -13.47 1.79 -15.11
N SER A 406 -14.62 1.74 -15.77
CA SER A 406 -15.32 0.47 -16.04
C SER A 406 -14.75 -0.22 -17.27
N THR A 407 -14.49 0.54 -18.34
CA THR A 407 -14.06 -0.01 -19.63
C THR A 407 -12.54 0.02 -19.87
N GLY A 408 -11.80 0.84 -19.13
CA GLY A 408 -10.37 1.06 -19.33
C GLY A 408 -10.05 1.88 -20.58
N LYS A 409 -11.01 2.66 -21.11
CA LYS A 409 -10.86 3.47 -22.32
C LYS A 409 -11.05 4.95 -22.03
N TYR A 410 -10.49 5.79 -22.91
CA TYR A 410 -10.73 7.24 -22.87
C TYR A 410 -12.00 7.59 -23.65
N GLU A 411 -12.85 8.41 -23.05
CA GLU A 411 -14.08 8.92 -23.64
C GLU A 411 -13.98 10.44 -23.80
N LEU A 412 -14.36 10.94 -24.96
CA LEU A 412 -14.28 12.37 -25.28
C LEU A 412 -15.27 13.17 -24.43
N ILE A 413 -14.78 14.15 -23.67
CA ILE A 413 -15.62 15.19 -23.06
C ILE A 413 -15.89 16.31 -24.07
N GLY A 414 -14.86 16.72 -24.82
CA GLY A 414 -15.00 17.71 -25.88
C GLY A 414 -13.68 18.13 -26.51
N MET A 415 -13.74 18.71 -27.72
CA MET A 415 -12.56 19.09 -28.51
C MET A 415 -12.01 20.49 -28.18
N ASN A 416 -12.79 21.30 -27.46
CA ASN A 416 -12.52 22.71 -27.17
C ASN A 416 -13.08 23.09 -25.78
N VAL A 417 -12.55 22.46 -24.75
CA VAL A 417 -13.00 22.54 -23.36
C VAL A 417 -12.13 23.54 -22.59
N GLY A 418 -12.74 24.59 -22.04
CA GLY A 418 -12.06 25.56 -21.16
C GLY A 418 -12.25 25.29 -19.66
N SER A 419 -13.13 24.36 -19.30
CA SER A 419 -13.36 23.92 -17.92
C SER A 419 -13.91 22.50 -17.85
N ILE A 420 -13.58 21.78 -16.78
CA ILE A 420 -14.08 20.44 -16.49
C ILE A 420 -15.05 20.56 -15.33
N ASN A 421 -16.32 20.21 -15.55
CA ASN A 421 -17.31 20.11 -14.48
C ASN A 421 -17.15 18.76 -13.78
N LEU A 422 -17.22 18.75 -12.46
CA LEU A 422 -17.03 17.58 -11.62
C LEU A 422 -18.34 17.24 -10.92
N ASN A 423 -18.71 15.96 -10.94
CA ASN A 423 -19.77 15.39 -10.13
C ASN A 423 -19.28 14.02 -9.64
N TYR A 424 -18.77 13.98 -8.41
CA TYR A 424 -18.13 12.81 -7.83
C TYR A 424 -18.92 12.32 -6.62
N ALA A 425 -18.97 11.00 -6.44
CA ALA A 425 -19.27 10.44 -5.13
C ALA A 425 -18.22 10.88 -4.09
N ALA A 426 -18.53 10.76 -2.81
CA ALA A 426 -17.58 11.02 -1.74
C ALA A 426 -16.27 10.23 -1.97
N GLY A 427 -15.15 10.95 -1.92
CA GLY A 427 -13.80 10.43 -2.16
C GLY A 427 -13.49 10.09 -3.61
N GLY A 428 -14.39 10.39 -4.54
CA GLY A 428 -14.24 10.07 -5.95
C GLY A 428 -13.11 10.87 -6.61
N GLY A 429 -12.58 10.33 -7.70
CA GLY A 429 -11.63 11.02 -8.55
C GLY A 429 -11.63 10.44 -9.96
N ASN A 430 -11.04 11.13 -10.93
CA ASN A 430 -10.93 10.63 -12.31
C ASN A 430 -9.63 11.08 -12.97
N LEU A 431 -9.17 10.24 -13.91
CA LEU A 431 -8.04 10.53 -14.79
C LEU A 431 -8.55 11.19 -16.07
N TYR A 432 -7.92 12.29 -16.46
CA TYR A 432 -8.21 13.04 -17.67
C TYR A 432 -6.97 13.13 -18.53
N ARG A 433 -7.18 13.05 -19.83
CA ARG A 433 -6.15 13.24 -20.86
C ARG A 433 -6.32 14.62 -21.47
N ILE A 434 -5.26 15.41 -21.43
CA ILE A 434 -5.27 16.81 -21.87
C ILE A 434 -4.46 16.94 -23.15
N LEU A 435 -5.13 17.38 -24.22
CA LEU A 435 -4.55 17.47 -25.56
C LEU A 435 -4.75 18.87 -26.15
N PRO A 436 -3.90 19.32 -27.08
CA PRO A 436 -4.19 20.52 -27.85
C PRO A 436 -5.60 20.48 -28.44
N LYS A 437 -6.30 21.61 -28.42
CA LYS A 437 -7.67 21.70 -28.98
C LYS A 437 -7.72 21.14 -30.40
N ASN A 438 -8.84 20.49 -30.74
CA ASN A 438 -9.07 19.90 -32.05
C ASN A 438 -8.04 18.84 -32.47
N THR A 439 -7.31 18.22 -31.53
CA THR A 439 -6.45 17.06 -31.85
C THR A 439 -7.32 15.86 -32.20
N ASP A 440 -7.16 15.31 -33.40
CA ASP A 440 -7.76 14.05 -33.79
C ASP A 440 -6.94 12.88 -33.27
N VAL A 441 -7.52 12.12 -32.35
CA VAL A 441 -6.92 10.89 -31.83
C VAL A 441 -7.44 9.74 -32.67
N LYS A 442 -6.57 9.14 -33.48
CA LYS A 442 -6.86 7.81 -34.04
C LYS A 442 -6.88 6.85 -32.85
N GLU A 443 -8.03 6.29 -32.53
CA GLU A 443 -8.08 5.25 -31.51
C GLU A 443 -7.11 4.14 -31.90
N GLU A 444 -6.15 3.82 -31.02
CA GLU A 444 -5.29 2.67 -31.26
C GLU A 444 -6.20 1.43 -31.26
N PRO A 445 -6.10 0.56 -32.27
CA PRO A 445 -6.86 -0.68 -32.29
C PRO A 445 -6.57 -1.43 -31.00
N THR A 446 -7.63 -1.91 -30.34
CA THR A 446 -7.54 -2.52 -29.03
C THR A 446 -6.67 -3.76 -29.14
N THR A 447 -5.41 -3.67 -28.71
CA THR A 447 -4.57 -4.84 -28.48
C THR A 447 -5.15 -5.54 -27.27
N SER A 448 -6.06 -6.48 -27.50
CA SER A 448 -6.40 -7.49 -26.51
C SER A 448 -5.07 -8.04 -25.99
N ALA A 449 -4.81 -7.91 -24.70
CA ALA A 449 -3.65 -8.52 -24.07
C ALA A 449 -3.63 -10.00 -24.49
N LYS A 450 -2.66 -10.35 -25.35
CA LYS A 450 -2.41 -11.75 -25.70
C LYS A 450 -2.02 -12.42 -24.38
N SER A 451 -2.94 -13.22 -23.84
CA SER A 451 -2.62 -14.26 -22.88
C SER A 451 -1.50 -15.08 -23.50
N THR A 452 -0.29 -14.90 -23.00
CA THR A 452 0.86 -15.75 -23.29
C THR A 452 0.62 -17.09 -22.61
N SER A 453 -0.17 -17.94 -23.28
CA SER A 453 -0.17 -19.37 -23.01
C SER A 453 1.23 -19.91 -23.37
N PRO A 454 1.90 -20.69 -22.51
CA PRO A 454 3.18 -21.27 -22.84
C PRO A 454 3.02 -22.26 -24.00
N SER A 455 3.81 -22.07 -25.03
CA SER A 455 3.96 -22.98 -26.17
C SER A 455 4.39 -24.37 -25.67
N SER A 456 3.51 -25.36 -25.79
CA SER A 456 3.88 -26.78 -25.70
C SER A 456 4.37 -27.26 -27.07
N SER A 457 5.65 -27.58 -27.18
CA SER A 457 6.16 -28.47 -28.24
C SER A 457 7.16 -29.46 -27.63
N LYS A 458 6.74 -30.72 -27.50
CA LYS A 458 7.25 -31.84 -28.31
C LYS A 458 6.63 -33.15 -27.83
N SER A 459 6.15 -33.87 -28.83
CA SER A 459 5.72 -35.26 -28.84
C SER A 459 6.83 -36.22 -28.42
N SER A 460 6.46 -37.23 -27.64
CA SER A 460 7.05 -38.57 -27.73
C SER A 460 5.98 -39.60 -27.37
N ASP A 461 5.84 -40.58 -28.26
CA ASP A 461 4.99 -41.76 -28.16
C ASP A 461 5.13 -42.52 -26.83
N GLY A 462 4.06 -43.21 -26.43
CA GLY A 462 4.18 -44.25 -25.40
C GLY A 462 2.90 -44.62 -24.66
N THR A 463 2.12 -45.52 -25.28
CA THR A 463 1.42 -46.65 -24.64
C THR A 463 0.23 -46.38 -23.71
N THR A 464 -0.90 -46.92 -24.17
CA THR A 464 -2.19 -47.18 -23.55
C THR A 464 -2.15 -47.87 -22.18
N SER A 465 -2.99 -47.40 -21.25
CA SER A 465 -3.77 -48.28 -20.37
C SER A 465 -4.98 -47.56 -19.79
N ASN A 466 -6.16 -48.08 -20.12
CA ASN A 466 -7.48 -47.71 -19.64
C ASN A 466 -7.62 -48.00 -18.12
N ILE A 467 -8.20 -47.05 -17.37
CA ILE A 467 -9.03 -47.37 -16.20
C ILE A 467 -10.26 -46.46 -16.24
N SER A 468 -11.41 -47.08 -16.51
CA SER A 468 -12.74 -46.51 -16.38
C SER A 468 -13.14 -46.45 -14.90
N ALA A 469 -13.69 -45.33 -14.46
CA ALA A 469 -14.42 -45.24 -13.19
C ALA A 469 -15.78 -44.59 -13.45
N THR A 470 -16.80 -45.40 -13.20
CA THR A 470 -18.23 -45.25 -13.45
C THR A 470 -18.83 -44.15 -12.57
N SER A 471 -19.55 -43.21 -13.17
CA SER A 471 -20.45 -42.29 -12.48
C SER A 471 -21.82 -42.95 -12.29
N GLN A 472 -22.19 -43.22 -11.03
CA GLN A 472 -23.55 -43.59 -10.67
C GLN A 472 -24.42 -42.36 -10.42
N GLN A 473 -25.47 -42.30 -11.21
CA GLN A 473 -26.60 -41.40 -11.21
C GLN A 473 -27.52 -41.79 -10.02
N ILE A 474 -27.89 -40.84 -9.15
CA ILE A 474 -28.99 -41.01 -8.20
C ILE A 474 -30.10 -40.04 -8.59
N THR A 475 -31.25 -40.64 -8.86
CA THR A 475 -32.51 -40.06 -9.30
C THR A 475 -33.29 -39.43 -8.15
N SER A 476 -34.00 -38.37 -8.49
CA SER A 476 -35.10 -37.72 -7.78
C SER A 476 -36.27 -38.67 -7.49
N GLY A 477 -36.93 -38.47 -6.34
CA GLY A 477 -38.22 -39.08 -5.99
C GLY A 477 -39.05 -38.11 -5.14
N ASP A 478 -40.30 -37.95 -5.56
CA ASP A 478 -41.31 -36.97 -5.19
C ASP A 478 -41.96 -37.10 -3.80
N SER A 479 -42.46 -35.94 -3.35
CA SER A 479 -43.74 -35.65 -2.66
C SER A 479 -44.24 -36.50 -1.48
N THR A 480 -44.65 -35.82 -0.39
CA THR A 480 -46.07 -35.71 0.01
C THR A 480 -46.24 -34.75 1.19
N ALA A 481 -47.30 -33.96 1.13
CA ALA A 481 -47.75 -32.99 2.13
C ALA A 481 -48.62 -33.67 3.21
N PHE A 482 -48.63 -33.13 4.44
CA PHE A 482 -49.78 -33.19 5.34
C PHE A 482 -49.76 -32.01 6.33
N SER A 483 -50.97 -31.65 6.76
CA SER A 483 -51.51 -30.41 7.33
C SER A 483 -51.28 -30.14 8.83
N ASP A 484 -51.34 -28.86 9.20
CA ASP A 484 -51.56 -28.27 10.56
C ASP A 484 -52.92 -28.69 11.20
N PRO A 485 -53.43 -28.13 12.34
CA PRO A 485 -52.88 -27.25 13.41
C PRO A 485 -53.29 -27.68 14.87
N VAL A 486 -52.95 -26.85 15.90
CA VAL A 486 -53.88 -26.31 16.97
C VAL A 486 -53.31 -26.25 18.42
N SER A 487 -53.45 -25.05 19.04
CA SER A 487 -53.73 -24.69 20.47
C SER A 487 -52.64 -24.88 21.55
N THR A 488 -52.06 -23.80 22.10
CA THR A 488 -52.47 -22.96 23.27
C THR A 488 -52.72 -23.71 24.59
N ASP A 489 -51.91 -23.41 25.61
CA ASP A 489 -52.42 -22.84 26.86
C ASP A 489 -51.32 -22.40 27.83
N SER A 490 -51.66 -21.35 28.58
CA SER A 490 -50.89 -20.62 29.57
C SER A 490 -51.26 -21.09 30.98
N VAL A 491 -50.27 -21.27 31.88
CA VAL A 491 -50.50 -21.10 33.34
C VAL A 491 -49.26 -20.55 34.02
N SER A 492 -49.55 -19.65 34.95
CA SER A 492 -48.71 -18.77 35.75
C SER A 492 -48.11 -19.39 37.02
N SER A 493 -47.07 -18.72 37.52
CA SER A 493 -46.63 -18.56 38.92
C SER A 493 -45.67 -19.59 39.52
N LYS A 494 -44.45 -19.13 39.85
CA LYS A 494 -44.09 -18.71 41.23
C LYS A 494 -42.67 -18.16 41.32
N THR A 495 -42.59 -17.11 42.10
CA THR A 495 -41.43 -16.32 42.54
C THR A 495 -40.37 -17.18 43.23
N ARG A 496 -39.09 -16.99 42.88
CA ARG A 496 -37.98 -17.10 43.83
C ARG A 496 -36.79 -16.26 43.39
N SER A 497 -36.42 -15.34 44.28
CA SER A 497 -35.20 -14.55 44.31
C SER A 497 -33.95 -15.41 44.46
N SER A 498 -32.92 -15.14 43.68
CA SER A 498 -31.52 -15.19 44.13
C SER A 498 -30.58 -14.62 43.08
N GLU A 499 -29.66 -13.78 43.56
CA GLU A 499 -28.48 -13.25 42.88
C GLU A 499 -27.66 -14.35 42.19
N ASN A 500 -27.14 -14.08 40.98
CA ASN A 500 -25.69 -14.08 40.68
C ASN A 500 -25.38 -14.12 39.17
N ALA A 501 -24.23 -13.51 38.85
CA ALA A 501 -23.36 -13.74 37.69
C ALA A 501 -23.89 -13.35 36.31
N ASN A 502 -23.67 -12.07 35.96
CA ASN A 502 -23.67 -11.59 34.59
C ASN A 502 -22.28 -11.83 33.98
N GLU A 503 -21.97 -13.07 33.57
CA GLU A 503 -20.80 -13.36 32.76
C GLU A 503 -21.08 -13.01 31.30
N LYS A 504 -20.54 -11.88 30.84
CA LYS A 504 -20.35 -11.61 29.41
C LYS A 504 -19.26 -12.55 28.89
N PRO A 505 -19.41 -13.15 27.69
CA PRO A 505 -18.33 -13.92 27.09
C PRO A 505 -17.19 -12.98 26.72
N GLN A 506 -16.06 -13.10 27.41
CA GLN A 506 -14.80 -12.49 26.97
C GLN A 506 -14.28 -13.27 25.77
N SER A 507 -14.34 -12.66 24.58
CA SER A 507 -13.54 -13.10 23.44
C SER A 507 -12.06 -12.87 23.76
N PRO A 508 -11.15 -13.83 23.55
CA PRO A 508 -9.73 -13.63 23.80
C PRO A 508 -9.17 -12.59 22.82
N GLY A 509 -8.65 -11.48 23.36
CA GLY A 509 -8.12 -10.35 22.61
C GLY A 509 -6.83 -10.66 21.86
N LEU A 510 -6.63 -9.94 20.76
CA LEU A 510 -5.54 -10.03 19.77
C LEU A 510 -4.11 -10.03 20.37
N LEU A 511 -3.93 -9.45 21.56
CA LEU A 511 -2.62 -9.37 22.24
C LEU A 511 -2.04 -10.76 22.60
N GLY A 512 -2.90 -11.77 22.80
CA GLY A 512 -2.47 -13.13 23.09
C GLY A 512 -1.77 -13.83 21.91
N TRP A 513 -1.99 -13.35 20.68
CA TRP A 513 -1.46 -14.01 19.47
C TRP A 513 -0.11 -13.45 19.01
N ILE A 514 0.12 -12.13 19.18
CA ILE A 514 1.44 -11.53 18.91
C ILE A 514 2.50 -12.09 19.88
N ILE A 515 2.12 -12.39 21.13
CA ILE A 515 3.00 -13.04 22.11
C ILE A 515 2.96 -14.58 21.98
N GLY A 516 1.84 -15.15 21.54
CA GLY A 516 1.66 -16.60 21.35
C GLY A 516 2.54 -17.20 20.24
N GLY A 517 2.86 -16.43 19.20
CA GLY A 517 3.81 -16.83 18.16
C GLY A 517 5.27 -16.88 18.61
N VAL A 518 5.62 -16.25 19.74
CA VAL A 518 6.98 -16.24 20.31
C VAL A 518 7.13 -17.24 21.47
N THR A 519 6.04 -17.84 21.97
CA THR A 519 6.05 -18.66 23.20
C THR A 519 5.90 -20.18 22.95
N ILE A 520 6.30 -20.70 21.78
CA ILE A 520 6.52 -22.14 21.58
C ILE A 520 7.96 -22.36 21.11
N LEU A 521 8.92 -22.20 22.02
CA LEU A 521 10.28 -22.70 21.84
C LEU A 521 11.07 -22.75 23.15
N LEU A 522 10.52 -23.36 24.21
CA LEU A 522 11.33 -23.80 25.36
C LEU A 522 10.76 -25.09 25.95
N ALA A 523 11.06 -26.21 25.31
CA ALA A 523 11.09 -27.52 25.95
C ALA A 523 12.39 -28.23 25.52
N GLY A 524 13.47 -27.99 26.27
CA GLY A 524 14.73 -28.67 26.06
C GLY A 524 15.92 -28.02 26.78
N GLY A 525 16.17 -28.41 28.03
CA GLY A 525 17.53 -28.52 28.56
C GLY A 525 18.13 -27.33 29.34
N CYS A 526 18.10 -27.46 30.67
CA CYS A 526 19.16 -27.13 31.62
C CYS A 526 19.67 -25.68 31.83
N THR A 527 19.31 -25.17 33.02
CA THR A 527 20.12 -24.41 34.01
C THR A 527 20.68 -23.01 33.67
N GLY A 528 20.17 -22.01 34.41
CA GLY A 528 20.87 -20.74 34.67
C GLY A 528 19.96 -19.58 35.05
N PHE A 529 19.36 -19.58 36.25
CA PHE A 529 18.59 -18.44 36.77
C PHE A 529 19.54 -17.31 37.21
N LEU A 530 19.43 -16.14 36.59
CA LEU A 530 19.97 -14.86 37.10
C LEU A 530 18.81 -13.87 37.26
N PHE A 531 18.46 -13.60 38.52
CA PHE A 531 17.46 -12.61 38.92
C PHE A 531 17.96 -11.19 38.64
N PHE A 532 17.18 -10.36 37.95
CA PHE A 532 17.27 -8.90 38.06
C PHE A 532 15.99 -8.34 38.66
N LEU A 533 16.09 -7.91 39.92
CA LEU A 533 15.07 -7.16 40.64
C LEU A 533 14.95 -5.75 40.06
N ARG A 534 13.81 -5.44 39.45
CA ARG A 534 13.45 -4.07 39.04
C ARG A 534 12.91 -3.32 40.27
N LYS A 535 13.70 -2.39 40.83
CA LYS A 535 13.27 -1.49 41.91
C LYS A 535 12.13 -0.58 41.43
N LYS A 536 10.96 -0.70 42.06
CA LYS A 536 9.82 0.22 41.90
C LYS A 536 10.10 1.47 42.75
N LYS A 537 10.22 2.64 42.13
CA LYS A 537 10.39 3.92 42.82
C LYS A 537 9.00 4.37 43.31
N VAL A 538 8.79 4.39 44.62
CA VAL A 538 7.61 4.97 45.26
C VAL A 538 7.86 6.47 45.41
N THR A 539 7.07 7.30 44.75
CA THR A 539 6.96 8.73 45.05
C THR A 539 6.05 8.90 46.26
N ARG A 540 6.60 9.48 47.33
CA ARG A 540 5.85 9.93 48.51
C ARG A 540 5.42 11.37 48.24
N ASN A 541 4.14 11.65 48.43
CA ASN A 541 3.63 13.01 48.59
C ASN A 541 4.17 13.55 49.92
N ASP A 542 4.76 14.74 49.86
CA ASP A 542 4.55 15.86 50.78
C ASP A 542 4.68 17.15 49.97
#